data_AF-A0A521GZB6-F1
#
_entry.id   AF-A0A521GZB6-F1
#
_cell.length_a   1.000
_cell.length_b   1.000
_cell.length_c   1.000
_cell.angle_alpha   90.00
_cell.angle_beta   90.00
_cell.angle_gamma   90.00
#
_symmetry.space_group_name_H-M   'P 1'
#
loop_
_entity.id
_entity.type
_entity.pdbx_description
1 polymer ?
#
loop_
_entity_poly.entity_id
_entity_poly.type
_entity_poly.pdbx_seq_one_letter_code
_entity_poly.pdbx_strand_id
1 'polypeptide(L)'
;MLPELSLPKTSNATKDILVPMFYRRAVQDKLASEQQGRPIFREEDYIQIHIPGDKNTIIDRKVRDDDRARWADQWKAYTENAAQPVEGTPLEQWPALSVSQIAELRAMHVPTVEVLAELSDQGLQRIGMGARELQAKAKAFLEASKDNGAVERIAAENLRLQEQIAELHQKNEFFLSQIKELKSLIQDKKKEKLKLKTE
;
A
#
# COMPACT_ATOMS: atom_id res chain seq x y z
N MET A 1 2.42 -35.05 13.04
CA MET A 1 2.53 -34.35 11.76
C MET A 1 1.23 -33.58 11.61
N LEU A 2 1.23 -32.27 11.89
CA LEU A 2 0.02 -31.46 11.73
C LEU A 2 -0.30 -31.42 10.23
N PRO A 3 -1.57 -31.59 9.81
CA PRO A 3 -1.94 -31.48 8.41
C PRO A 3 -1.52 -30.10 7.90
N GLU A 4 -0.81 -30.09 6.78
CA GLU A 4 -0.39 -28.87 6.10
C GLU A 4 -1.64 -28.17 5.58
N LEU A 5 -2.20 -27.25 6.39
CA LEU A 5 -3.37 -26.49 6.01
C LEU A 5 -2.97 -25.58 4.85
N SER A 6 -3.27 -26.04 3.63
CA SER A 6 -3.05 -25.27 2.41
C SER A 6 -3.82 -23.97 2.52
N LEU A 7 -3.13 -22.86 2.25
CA LEU A 7 -3.78 -21.57 2.05
C LEU A 7 -4.88 -21.73 0.99
N PRO A 8 -6.05 -21.08 1.15
CA PRO A 8 -7.04 -21.05 0.09
C PRO A 8 -6.37 -20.48 -1.17
N LYS A 9 -6.44 -21.22 -2.27
CA LYS A 9 -5.92 -20.74 -3.56
C LYS A 9 -6.77 -19.53 -3.96
N THR A 10 -6.23 -18.33 -3.80
CA THR A 10 -6.87 -17.09 -4.24
C THR A 10 -6.94 -17.10 -5.76
N SER A 11 -8.14 -17.29 -6.31
CA SER A 11 -8.40 -16.99 -7.72
C SER A 11 -8.15 -15.50 -7.96
N ASN A 12 -7.39 -15.16 -9.00
CA ASN A 12 -7.14 -13.80 -9.48
C ASN A 12 -8.44 -12.97 -9.53
N ALA A 13 -8.71 -12.19 -8.48
CA ALA A 13 -9.66 -11.06 -8.43
C ALA A 13 -9.91 -10.56 -6.98
N THR A 14 -9.64 -11.34 -5.94
CA THR A 14 -9.92 -10.91 -4.55
C THR A 14 -8.61 -10.41 -3.91
N LYS A 15 -8.59 -9.14 -3.50
CA LYS A 15 -7.52 -8.60 -2.64
C LYS A 15 -7.37 -9.51 -1.42
N ASP A 16 -6.14 -9.81 -1.07
CA ASP A 16 -5.82 -10.76 -0.01
C ASP A 16 -6.01 -10.10 1.37
N ILE A 17 -7.19 -10.23 1.97
CA ILE A 17 -7.50 -9.63 3.28
C ILE A 17 -6.79 -10.32 4.46
N LEU A 18 -5.95 -11.31 4.20
CA LEU A 18 -5.24 -12.06 5.24
C LEU A 18 -4.30 -11.13 6.02
N VAL A 19 -4.21 -11.35 7.33
CA VAL A 19 -3.38 -10.54 8.22
C VAL A 19 -2.16 -11.38 8.63
N PRO A 20 -0.99 -11.21 7.98
CA PRO A 20 0.23 -11.91 8.32
C PRO A 20 0.94 -11.27 9.52
N MET A 21 1.64 -12.08 10.30
CA MET A 21 2.54 -11.64 11.35
C MET A 21 3.78 -12.55 11.36
N PHE A 22 4.93 -11.98 11.04
CA PHE A 22 6.23 -12.65 11.15
C PHE A 22 6.77 -12.58 12.57
N TYR A 23 7.42 -13.63 13.05
CA TYR A 23 8.01 -13.66 14.39
C TYR A 23 9.11 -14.74 14.50
N ARG A 24 10.01 -14.59 15.49
CA ARG A 24 11.01 -15.63 15.82
C ARG A 24 10.43 -16.64 16.78
N ARG A 25 10.69 -17.92 16.50
CA ARG A 25 10.40 -19.03 17.40
C ARG A 25 11.69 -19.78 17.72
N ALA A 26 11.93 -20.03 19.01
CA ALA A 26 12.99 -20.93 19.45
C ALA A 26 12.55 -22.38 19.17
N VAL A 27 13.26 -23.06 18.28
CA VAL A 27 13.03 -24.47 17.94
C VAL A 27 14.20 -25.29 18.45
N GLN A 28 13.90 -26.39 19.15
CA GLN A 28 14.95 -27.27 19.67
C GLN A 28 15.66 -27.98 18.52
N ASP A 29 16.99 -27.85 18.47
CA ASP A 29 17.83 -28.64 17.59
C ASP A 29 18.12 -29.97 18.27
N LYS A 30 17.36 -31.01 17.90
CA LYS A 30 17.43 -32.33 18.53
C LYS A 30 18.81 -32.95 18.38
N LEU A 31 19.41 -32.83 17.20
CA LEU A 31 20.73 -33.40 16.90
C LEU A 31 21.81 -32.74 17.77
N ALA A 32 21.84 -31.41 17.80
CA ALA A 32 22.80 -30.68 18.62
C ALA A 32 22.56 -30.91 20.13
N SER A 33 21.29 -31.03 20.54
CA SER A 33 20.93 -31.30 21.93
C SER A 33 21.44 -32.66 22.39
N GLU A 34 21.30 -33.68 21.56
CA GLU A 34 21.78 -35.05 21.83
C GLU A 34 23.31 -35.10 21.89
N GLN A 35 24.01 -34.42 20.97
CA GLN A 35 25.48 -34.38 20.94
C GLN A 35 26.09 -33.63 22.13
N GLN A 36 25.46 -32.56 22.60
CA GLN A 36 25.96 -31.75 23.71
C GLN A 36 25.41 -32.18 25.08
N GLY A 37 24.49 -33.15 25.14
CA GLY A 37 23.89 -33.61 26.39
C GLY A 37 23.07 -32.54 27.12
N ARG A 38 22.60 -31.50 26.42
CA ARG A 38 21.77 -30.41 26.98
C ARG A 38 20.84 -29.83 25.90
N PRO A 39 19.67 -29.25 26.26
CA PRO A 39 18.81 -28.61 25.27
C PRO A 39 19.51 -27.46 24.54
N ILE A 40 19.64 -27.60 23.22
CA ILE A 40 20.12 -26.56 22.30
C ILE A 40 18.93 -26.10 21.45
N PHE A 41 18.73 -24.80 21.41
CA PHE A 41 17.69 -24.16 20.62
C PHE A 41 18.31 -23.27 19.56
N ARG A 42 17.64 -23.16 18.42
CA ARG A 42 17.95 -22.19 17.38
C ARG A 42 16.73 -21.35 17.08
N GLU A 43 16.97 -20.09 16.73
CA GLU A 43 15.91 -19.20 16.29
C GLU A 43 15.57 -19.52 14.82
N GLU A 44 14.28 -19.69 14.55
CA GLU A 44 13.76 -19.82 13.20
C GLU A 44 12.63 -18.82 12.98
N ASP A 45 12.52 -18.32 11.75
CA ASP A 45 11.46 -17.40 11.35
C ASP A 45 10.16 -18.17 11.08
N TYR A 46 9.08 -17.73 11.72
CA TYR A 46 7.74 -18.25 11.55
C TYR A 46 6.78 -17.14 11.10
N ILE A 47 5.67 -17.56 10.49
CA ILE A 47 4.57 -16.69 10.10
C ILE A 47 3.28 -17.22 10.71
N GLN A 48 2.51 -16.32 11.33
CA GLN A 48 1.12 -16.52 11.67
C GLN A 48 0.25 -15.76 10.67
N ILE A 49 -0.73 -16.43 10.09
CA ILE A 49 -1.67 -15.82 9.16
C ILE A 49 -3.06 -15.94 9.79
N HIS A 50 -3.63 -14.78 10.10
CA HIS A 50 -4.96 -14.68 10.65
C HIS A 50 -5.99 -14.46 9.54
N ILE A 51 -7.10 -15.19 9.63
CA ILE A 51 -8.24 -15.00 8.75
C ILE A 51 -9.18 -13.98 9.42
N PRO A 52 -9.44 -12.83 8.80
CA PRO A 52 -10.37 -11.85 9.37
C PRO A 52 -11.76 -12.45 9.62
N GLY A 53 -12.31 -12.20 10.81
CA GLY A 53 -13.59 -12.74 11.23
C GLY A 53 -13.51 -14.19 11.72
N ASP A 54 -12.33 -14.81 11.80
CA ASP A 54 -12.12 -16.12 12.39
C ASP A 54 -11.01 -16.10 13.46
N LYS A 55 -11.40 -16.05 14.72
CA LYS A 55 -10.46 -16.08 15.86
C LYS A 55 -9.79 -17.44 16.09
N ASN A 56 -10.34 -18.52 15.54
CA ASN A 56 -9.89 -19.88 15.84
C ASN A 56 -8.92 -20.41 14.77
N THR A 57 -9.06 -19.93 13.53
CA THR A 57 -8.23 -20.40 12.43
C THR A 57 -7.00 -19.51 12.30
N ILE A 58 -5.88 -19.99 12.85
CA ILE A 58 -4.56 -19.37 12.72
C ILE A 58 -3.65 -20.35 11.99
N ILE A 59 -3.11 -19.93 10.84
CA ILE A 59 -2.12 -20.72 10.12
C ILE A 59 -0.75 -20.34 10.68
N ASP A 60 -0.17 -21.23 11.47
CA ASP A 60 1.14 -21.03 12.09
C ASP A 60 2.15 -22.03 11.52
N ARG A 61 3.14 -21.52 10.80
CA ARG A 61 4.16 -22.36 10.16
C ARG A 61 5.47 -21.60 9.94
N LYS A 62 6.52 -22.34 9.62
CA LYS A 62 7.80 -21.76 9.20
C LYS A 62 7.63 -20.89 7.95
N VAL A 63 8.36 -19.78 7.91
CA VAL A 63 8.39 -18.87 6.75
C VAL A 63 8.91 -19.60 5.51
N ARG A 64 8.24 -19.38 4.39
CA ARG A 64 8.64 -19.83 3.05
C ARG A 64 9.04 -18.63 2.21
N ASP A 65 9.77 -18.90 1.14
CA ASP A 65 10.22 -17.88 0.19
C ASP A 65 9.03 -17.10 -0.41
N ASP A 66 7.95 -17.81 -0.73
CA ASP A 66 6.71 -17.23 -1.24
C ASP A 66 6.04 -16.27 -0.24
N ASP A 67 6.16 -16.50 1.07
CA ASP A 67 5.58 -15.60 2.08
C ASP A 67 6.31 -14.27 2.11
N ARG A 68 7.63 -14.31 1.96
CA ARG A 68 8.48 -13.10 1.92
C ARG A 68 8.17 -12.27 0.69
N ALA A 69 7.85 -12.93 -0.43
CA ALA A 69 7.43 -12.25 -1.65
C ALA A 69 6.00 -11.68 -1.54
N ARG A 70 5.08 -12.46 -0.96
CA ARG A 70 3.66 -12.08 -0.81
C ARG A 70 3.46 -10.93 0.17
N TRP A 71 4.21 -10.93 1.27
CA TRP A 71 4.12 -9.94 2.35
C TRP A 71 5.46 -9.25 2.58
N ALA A 72 6.00 -8.68 1.50
CA ALA A 72 7.35 -8.10 1.47
C ALA A 72 7.52 -6.94 2.47
N ASP A 73 6.51 -6.08 2.63
CA ASP A 73 6.58 -4.95 3.55
C ASP A 73 6.59 -5.41 5.01
N GLN A 74 5.77 -6.40 5.37
CA GLN A 74 5.76 -7.00 6.70
C GLN A 74 7.05 -7.77 6.98
N TRP A 75 7.55 -8.50 5.97
CA TRP A 75 8.84 -9.19 6.09
C TRP A 75 9.98 -8.20 6.32
N LYS A 76 10.03 -7.10 5.55
CA LYS A 76 11.03 -6.05 5.71
C LYS A 76 10.96 -5.40 7.10
N ALA A 77 9.76 -5.02 7.54
CA ALA A 77 9.60 -4.44 8.88
C ALA A 77 10.03 -5.43 9.98
N TYR A 78 9.71 -6.72 9.82
CA TYR A 78 10.14 -7.76 10.74
C TYR A 78 11.67 -7.91 10.80
N THR A 79 12.35 -7.94 9.65
CA THR A 79 13.83 -8.06 9.64
C THR A 79 14.53 -6.82 10.19
N GLU A 80 13.90 -5.66 10.07
CA GLU A 80 14.36 -4.39 10.65
C GLU A 80 14.00 -4.24 12.15
N ASN A 81 13.33 -5.24 12.76
CA ASN A 81 12.78 -5.20 14.12
C ASN A 81 11.83 -3.99 14.36
N ALA A 82 11.16 -3.55 13.30
CA ALA A 82 10.16 -2.49 13.32
C ALA A 82 8.74 -3.06 13.50
N ALA A 83 7.78 -2.18 13.80
CA ALA A 83 6.37 -2.55 13.82
C ALA A 83 5.93 -2.97 12.41
N GLN A 84 5.36 -4.17 12.27
CA GLN A 84 4.90 -4.66 10.98
C GLN A 84 3.69 -3.85 10.50
N PRO A 85 3.76 -3.26 9.29
CA PRO A 85 2.67 -2.44 8.78
C PRO A 85 1.44 -3.30 8.51
N VAL A 86 0.29 -2.78 8.94
CA VAL A 86 -1.01 -3.32 8.56
C VAL A 86 -1.51 -2.52 7.36
N GLU A 87 -1.92 -3.20 6.29
CA GLU A 87 -2.41 -2.54 5.08
C GLU A 87 -3.78 -1.90 5.33
N GLY A 88 -3.89 -0.61 5.01
CA GLY A 88 -5.12 0.16 5.10
C GLY A 88 -5.16 1.15 6.27
N THR A 89 -6.35 1.70 6.48
CA THR A 89 -6.67 2.68 7.52
C THR A 89 -6.90 1.93 8.85
N PRO A 90 -6.08 2.16 9.89
CA PRO A 90 -6.27 1.54 11.20
C PRO A 90 -7.64 1.91 11.78
N LEU A 91 -8.33 0.95 12.41
CA LEU A 91 -9.66 1.19 12.98
C LEU A 91 -9.68 2.31 14.03
N GLU A 92 -8.54 2.58 14.67
CA GLU A 92 -8.39 3.62 15.70
C GLU A 92 -8.43 5.02 15.09
N GLN A 93 -8.11 5.14 13.80
CA GLN A 93 -8.19 6.39 13.08
C GLN A 93 -9.61 6.65 12.55
N TRP A 94 -10.51 5.67 12.63
CA TRP A 94 -11.89 5.81 12.17
C TRP A 94 -12.81 6.23 13.33
N PRO A 95 -13.21 7.52 13.42
CA PRO A 95 -13.97 8.04 14.57
C PRO A 95 -15.40 7.49 14.70
N ALA A 96 -15.86 6.72 13.73
CA ALA A 96 -17.19 6.11 13.75
C ALA A 96 -17.31 4.92 14.72
N LEU A 97 -16.19 4.40 15.23
CA LEU A 97 -16.16 3.27 16.16
C LEU A 97 -15.84 3.72 17.58
N SER A 98 -16.52 3.09 18.54
CA SER A 98 -16.14 3.15 19.95
C SER A 98 -14.90 2.30 20.23
N VAL A 99 -14.21 2.60 21.34
CA VAL A 99 -13.04 1.82 21.80
C VAL A 99 -13.40 0.34 21.99
N SER A 100 -14.60 0.03 22.49
CA SER A 100 -15.08 -1.34 22.65
C SER A 100 -15.24 -2.06 21.31
N GLN A 101 -15.83 -1.41 20.32
CA GLN A 101 -15.98 -1.99 18.97
C GLN A 101 -14.62 -2.22 18.30
N ILE A 102 -13.66 -1.32 18.48
CA ILE A 102 -12.29 -1.50 17.98
C ILE A 102 -11.66 -2.74 18.63
N ALA A 103 -11.81 -2.90 19.95
CA ALA A 103 -11.28 -4.06 20.66
C ALA A 103 -11.93 -5.38 20.20
N GLU A 104 -13.24 -5.40 19.99
CA GLU A 104 -13.98 -6.55 19.46
C GLU A 104 -13.52 -6.94 18.04
N LEU A 105 -13.38 -5.96 17.15
CA LEU A 105 -12.92 -6.19 15.77
C LEU A 105 -11.47 -6.69 15.73
N ARG A 106 -10.59 -6.13 16.56
CA ARG A 106 -9.21 -6.61 16.71
C ARG A 106 -9.15 -8.04 17.23
N ALA A 107 -10.00 -8.40 18.20
CA ALA A 107 -10.08 -9.78 18.70
C ALA A 107 -10.54 -10.77 17.61
N MET A 108 -11.21 -10.27 16.57
CA MET A 108 -11.62 -11.02 15.39
C MET A 108 -10.64 -10.87 14.22
N HIS A 109 -9.42 -10.37 14.47
CA HIS A 109 -8.38 -10.16 13.45
C HIS A 109 -8.81 -9.23 12.30
N VAL A 110 -9.60 -8.20 12.62
CA VAL A 110 -9.98 -7.12 11.70
C VAL A 110 -9.29 -5.84 12.18
N PRO A 111 -8.08 -5.53 11.69
CA PRO A 111 -7.29 -4.39 12.18
C PRO A 111 -7.53 -3.08 11.42
N THR A 112 -8.09 -3.12 10.21
CA THR A 112 -8.29 -1.94 9.35
C THR A 112 -9.70 -1.86 8.77
N VAL A 113 -10.06 -0.66 8.30
CA VAL A 113 -11.38 -0.37 7.72
C VAL A 113 -11.61 -1.13 6.41
N GLU A 114 -10.56 -1.33 5.62
CA GLU A 114 -10.54 -2.09 4.37
C GLU A 114 -10.85 -3.56 4.62
N VAL A 115 -10.20 -4.16 5.62
CA VAL A 115 -10.47 -5.55 6.01
C VAL A 115 -11.92 -5.71 6.51
N LEU A 116 -12.43 -4.74 7.27
CA LEU A 116 -13.84 -4.75 7.70
C LEU A 116 -14.80 -4.65 6.51
N ALA A 117 -14.49 -3.78 5.54
CA ALA A 117 -15.30 -3.59 4.34
C ALA A 117 -15.34 -4.84 3.44
N GLU A 118 -14.24 -5.59 3.35
CA GLU A 118 -14.11 -6.78 2.51
C GLU A 118 -14.44 -8.10 3.23
N LEU A 119 -14.87 -8.03 4.49
CA LEU A 119 -15.17 -9.22 5.30
C LEU A 119 -16.26 -10.11 4.65
N SER A 120 -16.04 -11.44 4.71
CA SER A 120 -17.01 -12.42 4.20
C SER A 120 -18.28 -12.47 5.07
N ASP A 121 -19.39 -12.94 4.50
CA ASP A 121 -20.65 -13.14 5.24
C ASP A 121 -20.48 -14.03 6.47
N GLN A 122 -19.64 -15.06 6.37
CA GLN A 122 -19.31 -15.93 7.50
C GLN A 122 -18.54 -15.17 8.59
N GLY A 123 -17.58 -14.32 8.22
CA GLY A 123 -16.87 -13.45 9.15
C GLY A 123 -17.81 -12.48 9.85
N LEU A 124 -18.72 -11.85 9.12
CA LEU A 124 -19.73 -10.94 9.68
C LEU A 124 -20.65 -11.67 10.67
N GLN A 125 -21.09 -12.89 10.33
CA GLN A 125 -21.93 -13.70 11.21
C GLN A 125 -21.21 -14.05 12.52
N ARG A 126 -19.90 -14.29 12.47
CA ARG A 126 -19.08 -14.60 13.66
C ARG A 126 -18.83 -13.37 14.54
N ILE A 127 -18.74 -12.18 13.96
CA ILE A 127 -18.68 -10.92 14.73
C ILE A 127 -20.03 -10.67 15.43
N GLY A 128 -21.15 -10.98 14.76
CA GLY A 128 -22.47 -10.98 15.38
C GLY A 128 -23.29 -9.73 15.05
N MET A 129 -24.12 -9.30 16.00
CA MET A 129 -25.07 -8.21 15.78
C MET A 129 -24.36 -6.89 15.47
N GLY A 130 -24.87 -6.14 14.48
CA GLY A 130 -24.29 -4.86 14.05
C GLY A 130 -23.12 -4.97 13.06
N ALA A 131 -22.52 -6.15 12.87
CA ALA A 131 -21.38 -6.33 11.96
C ALA A 131 -21.66 -5.89 10.52
N ARG A 132 -22.86 -6.20 10.00
CA ARG A 132 -23.29 -5.79 8.64
C ARG A 132 -23.42 -4.27 8.50
N GLU A 133 -23.93 -3.60 9.54
CA GLU A 133 -24.03 -2.15 9.54
C GLU A 133 -22.65 -1.50 9.60
N LEU A 134 -21.74 -2.04 10.40
CA LEU A 134 -20.35 -1.61 10.47
C LEU A 134 -19.63 -1.79 9.13
N GLN A 135 -19.83 -2.93 8.46
CA GLN A 135 -19.30 -3.14 7.11
C GLN A 135 -19.86 -2.12 6.11
N ALA A 136 -21.16 -1.84 6.14
CA ALA A 136 -21.77 -0.86 5.26
C ALA A 136 -21.19 0.55 5.50
N LYS A 137 -20.99 0.92 6.76
CA LYS A 137 -20.32 2.19 7.14
C LYS A 137 -18.87 2.23 6.68
N ALA A 138 -18.13 1.12 6.80
CA ALA A 138 -16.75 1.02 6.34
C ALA A 138 -16.65 1.20 4.82
N LYS A 139 -17.53 0.52 4.06
CA LYS A 139 -17.64 0.70 2.60
C LYS A 139 -17.94 2.16 2.25
N ALA A 140 -18.93 2.77 2.90
CA ALA A 140 -19.28 4.18 2.66
C ALA A 140 -18.12 5.14 2.98
N PHE A 141 -17.38 4.90 4.06
CA PHE A 141 -16.20 5.68 4.42
C PHE A 141 -15.09 5.58 3.36
N LEU A 142 -14.81 4.37 2.86
CA LEU A 142 -13.79 4.16 1.83
C LEU A 142 -14.18 4.78 0.49
N GLU A 143 -15.46 4.70 0.09
CA GLU A 143 -15.95 5.38 -1.11
C GLU A 143 -15.84 6.91 -0.99
N ALA A 144 -16.27 7.48 0.15
CA ALA A 144 -16.12 8.92 0.39
C ALA A 144 -14.64 9.37 0.41
N SER A 145 -13.74 8.52 0.90
CA SER A 145 -12.29 8.81 0.93
C SER A 145 -11.66 8.72 -0.46
N LYS A 146 -12.13 7.83 -1.33
CA LYS A 146 -11.70 7.76 -2.73
C LYS A 146 -12.10 9.02 -3.50
N ASP A 147 -13.31 9.52 -3.27
CA ASP A 147 -13.80 10.74 -3.93
C ASP A 147 -12.96 11.96 -3.53
N ASN A 148 -12.70 12.15 -2.24
CA ASN A 148 -11.86 13.26 -1.78
C ASN A 148 -10.40 13.15 -2.26
N GLY A 149 -9.80 11.96 -2.18
CA GLY A 149 -8.42 11.74 -2.62
C GLY A 149 -8.25 11.80 -4.15
N ALA A 150 -9.30 11.55 -4.93
CA ALA A 150 -9.30 11.74 -6.38
C ALA A 150 -9.42 13.23 -6.74
N VAL A 151 -10.28 13.97 -6.04
CA VAL A 151 -10.44 15.42 -6.22
C VAL A 151 -9.15 16.17 -5.91
N GLU A 152 -8.47 15.84 -4.81
CA GLU A 152 -7.19 16.46 -4.44
C GLU A 152 -6.07 16.16 -5.45
N ARG A 153 -5.98 14.91 -5.95
CA ARG A 153 -5.00 14.54 -6.99
C ARG A 153 -5.27 15.25 -8.31
N ILE A 154 -6.53 15.33 -8.75
CA ILE A 154 -6.92 16.06 -9.95
C ILE A 154 -6.64 17.56 -9.80
N ALA A 155 -6.88 18.13 -8.62
CA ALA A 155 -6.57 19.53 -8.34
C ALA A 155 -5.06 19.80 -8.40
N ALA A 156 -4.24 18.93 -7.79
CA ALA A 156 -2.78 19.03 -7.83
C ALA A 156 -2.23 18.86 -9.27
N GLU A 157 -2.79 17.94 -10.04
CA GLU A 157 -2.40 17.72 -11.44
C GLU A 157 -2.80 18.91 -12.33
N ASN A 158 -4.00 19.48 -12.15
CA ASN A 158 -4.41 20.70 -12.85
C ASN A 158 -3.48 21.88 -12.55
N LEU A 159 -3.08 22.06 -11.29
CA LEU A 159 -2.13 23.11 -10.92
C LEU A 159 -0.78 22.90 -11.61
N ARG A 160 -0.25 21.68 -11.60
CA ARG A 160 1.01 21.34 -12.28
C ARG A 160 0.93 21.55 -13.80
N LEU A 161 -0.18 21.17 -14.41
CA LEU A 161 -0.42 21.39 -15.84
C LEU A 161 -0.53 22.87 -16.17
N GLN A 162 -1.19 23.67 -15.32
CA GLN A 162 -1.27 25.13 -15.48
C GLN A 162 0.11 25.79 -15.38
N GLU A 163 0.96 25.36 -14.45
CA GLU A 163 2.34 25.82 -14.34
C GLU A 163 3.15 25.49 -15.60
N GLN A 164 3.03 24.26 -16.14
CA GLN A 164 3.69 23.86 -17.39
C GLN A 164 3.20 24.67 -18.59
N ILE A 165 1.90 24.92 -18.69
CA ILE A 165 1.32 25.75 -19.75
C ILE A 165 1.87 27.18 -19.65
N ALA A 166 1.91 27.76 -18.46
CA ALA A 166 2.46 29.10 -18.25
C ALA A 166 3.95 29.18 -18.66
N GLU A 167 4.75 28.19 -18.26
CA GLU A 167 6.17 28.13 -18.62
C GLU A 167 6.36 27.98 -20.14
N LEU A 168 5.57 27.12 -20.80
CA LEU A 168 5.61 26.95 -22.25
C LEU A 168 5.20 28.23 -22.99
N HIS A 169 4.16 28.93 -22.51
CA HIS A 169 3.75 30.21 -23.08
C HIS A 169 4.86 31.26 -22.96
N GLN A 170 5.53 31.35 -21.82
CA GLN A 170 6.65 32.27 -21.62
C GLN A 170 7.82 31.96 -22.56
N LYS A 171 8.17 30.68 -22.73
CA LYS A 171 9.20 30.25 -23.69
C LYS A 171 8.80 30.57 -25.12
N ASN A 172 7.54 30.36 -25.49
CA ASN A 172 7.03 30.68 -26.82
C ASN A 172 7.10 32.19 -27.10
N GLU A 173 6.69 33.03 -26.14
CA GLU A 173 6.82 34.49 -26.28
C GLU A 173 8.28 34.91 -26.46
N PHE A 174 9.18 34.36 -25.65
CA PHE A 174 10.61 34.62 -25.76
C PHE A 174 11.21 34.17 -27.10
N PHE A 175 10.81 33.01 -27.62
CA PHE A 175 11.27 32.56 -28.95
C PHE A 175 10.67 33.43 -30.07
N LEU A 176 9.42 33.84 -29.96
CA LEU A 176 8.79 34.74 -30.93
C LEU A 176 9.50 36.11 -30.98
N SER A 177 9.92 36.66 -29.85
CA SER A 177 10.69 37.90 -29.82
C SER A 177 12.06 37.74 -30.49
N GLN A 178 12.78 36.65 -30.20
CA GLN A 178 14.06 36.36 -30.86
C GLN A 178 13.92 36.15 -32.37
N ILE A 179 12.87 35.44 -32.82
CA ILE A 179 12.60 35.24 -34.25
C ILE A 179 12.34 36.60 -34.93
N LYS A 180 11.60 37.50 -34.28
CA LYS A 180 11.31 38.83 -34.80
C LYS A 180 12.59 39.66 -34.93
N GLU A 181 13.46 39.63 -33.92
CA GLU A 181 14.74 40.33 -33.92
C GLU A 181 15.70 39.81 -34.99
N LEU A 182 15.87 38.48 -35.08
CA LEU A 182 16.68 37.83 -36.11
C LEU A 182 16.18 38.17 -37.52
N LYS A 183 14.86 38.18 -37.75
CA LYS A 183 14.27 38.59 -39.03
C LYS A 183 14.62 40.04 -39.38
N SER A 184 14.58 40.96 -38.41
CA SER A 184 14.99 42.36 -38.63
C SER A 184 16.46 42.44 -39.04
N LEU A 185 17.35 41.78 -38.29
CA LEU A 185 18.79 41.75 -38.58
C LEU A 185 19.11 41.17 -39.97
N ILE A 186 18.40 40.11 -40.38
CA ILE A 186 18.56 39.53 -41.72
C ILE A 186 18.11 40.52 -42.80
N GLN A 187 17.00 41.23 -42.59
CA GLN A 187 16.54 42.25 -43.54
C GLN A 187 17.52 43.41 -43.66
N ASP A 188 18.07 43.87 -42.55
CA ASP A 188 19.03 44.97 -42.53
C ASP A 188 20.35 44.58 -43.21
N LYS A 189 20.89 43.38 -42.90
CA LYS A 189 22.06 42.85 -43.61
C LYS A 189 21.81 42.64 -45.11
N LYS A 190 20.60 42.21 -45.50
CA LYS A 190 20.24 42.05 -46.92
C LYS A 190 20.22 43.40 -47.65
N LYS A 191 19.71 44.46 -47.01
CA LYS A 191 19.72 45.83 -47.55
C LYS A 191 21.15 46.36 -47.66
N GLU A 192 21.98 46.13 -46.65
CA GLU A 192 23.40 46.55 -46.64
C GLU A 192 24.21 45.86 -47.75
N LYS A 193 24.04 44.55 -47.91
CA LYS A 193 24.71 43.77 -48.97
C LYS A 193 24.23 44.13 -50.38
N LEU A 194 23.00 44.62 -50.52
CA LEU A 194 22.47 45.12 -51.79
C LEU A 194 23.11 46.48 -52.15
N LYS A 195 23.30 47.36 -51.17
CA LYS A 195 24.00 48.64 -51.38
C LYS A 195 25.44 48.44 -51.84
N LEU A 196 26.20 47.55 -51.19
CA LEU A 196 27.59 47.22 -51.55
C LEU A 196 27.77 46.57 -52.94
N LYS A 197 26.71 46.04 -53.56
CA LYS A 197 26.77 45.44 -54.90
C LYS A 197 26.44 46.43 -56.03
N THR A 198 26.02 47.65 -55.68
CA THR A 198 25.54 48.66 -56.64
C THR A 198 26.52 49.84 -56.76
N GLU A 199 27.64 49.80 -56.02
CA GLU A 199 28.83 50.65 -56.16
C GLU A 199 29.95 49.84 -56.85
#